data_AF-A0A354Q746-F1
#
_entry.id   AF-A0A354Q746-F1
#
_cell.length_a   1.000
_cell.length_b   1.000
_cell.length_c   1.000
_cell.angle_alpha   90.00
_cell.angle_beta   90.00
_cell.angle_gamma   90.00
#
_symmetry.space_group_name_H-M   'P 1'
#
loop_
_entity.id
_entity.type
_entity.pdbx_description
1 polymer ?
#
loop_
_entity_poly.entity_id
_entity_poly.type
_entity_poly.pdbx_seq_one_letter_code
_entity_poly.pdbx_strand_id
1 'polypeptide(L)'
;MGKVAFITGITGQDGAYLAELLLKKGYIVHGLKRRSSSFNTGRIDHLYQDPHVSKRNFILHHGDLTDSTNLIRIIQEIQPDEIYNLAAQSHVHVSFETPEYTANADGLGTLRILEAIKLLGMVEKTKFYQASTSELYGMSQERPQNENTPFYP
;
A
#
# COMPACT_ATOMS: atom_id res chain seq x y z
N MET A 1 -21.57 2.88 -9.71
CA MET A 1 -20.60 3.32 -8.68
C MET A 1 -19.20 3.02 -9.21
N GLY A 2 -18.25 3.93 -9.00
CA GLY A 2 -16.85 3.66 -9.35
C GLY A 2 -16.27 2.58 -8.43
N LYS A 3 -15.26 1.85 -8.92
CA LYS A 3 -14.54 0.87 -8.11
C LYS A 3 -13.81 1.54 -6.95
N VAL A 4 -13.64 0.82 -5.85
CA VAL A 4 -12.92 1.28 -4.66
C VAL A 4 -11.50 0.72 -4.64
N ALA A 5 -10.51 1.60 -4.60
CA ALA A 5 -9.11 1.23 -4.47
C ALA A 5 -8.56 1.62 -3.10
N PHE A 6 -7.81 0.74 -2.45
CA PHE A 6 -7.08 1.03 -1.23
C PHE A 6 -5.57 0.95 -1.48
N ILE A 7 -4.85 2.05 -1.27
CA ILE A 7 -3.42 2.16 -1.52
C ILE A 7 -2.70 2.33 -0.19
N THR A 8 -1.86 1.37 0.19
CA THR A 8 -0.89 1.58 1.27
C THR A 8 0.32 2.33 0.71
N GLY A 9 0.98 3.16 1.51
CA GLY A 9 2.15 3.91 1.03
C GLY A 9 1.78 5.04 0.06
N ILE A 10 0.54 5.53 0.12
CA ILE A 10 0.00 6.53 -0.83
C ILE A 10 0.80 7.85 -0.86
N THR A 11 1.50 8.18 0.22
CA THR A 11 2.37 9.37 0.32
C THR A 11 3.76 9.18 -0.31
N GLY A 12 4.08 7.96 -0.73
CA GLY A 12 5.29 7.61 -1.46
C GLY A 12 5.24 8.06 -2.92
N GLN A 13 6.27 7.73 -3.69
CA GLN A 13 6.35 8.08 -5.10
C GLN A 13 5.25 7.37 -5.91
N ASP A 14 5.27 6.04 -5.91
CA ASP A 14 4.37 5.22 -6.73
C ASP A 14 2.92 5.38 -6.29
N GLY A 15 2.69 5.49 -4.98
CA GLY A 15 1.36 5.72 -4.42
C GLY A 15 0.72 7.01 -4.90
N ALA A 16 1.48 8.10 -5.05
CA ALA A 16 0.97 9.38 -5.55
C ALA A 16 0.57 9.29 -7.03
N TYR A 17 1.43 8.74 -7.89
CA TYR A 17 1.12 8.55 -9.30
C TYR A 17 -0.04 7.57 -9.53
N LEU A 18 -0.08 6.48 -8.77
CA LEU A 18 -1.18 5.51 -8.84
C LEU A 18 -2.51 6.13 -8.40
N ALA A 19 -2.51 6.93 -7.33
CA ALA A 19 -3.71 7.64 -6.89
C ALA A 19 -4.26 8.55 -8.00
N GLU A 20 -3.41 9.35 -8.64
CA GLU A 20 -3.80 10.21 -9.75
C GLU A 20 -4.36 9.40 -10.93
N LEU A 21 -3.70 8.29 -11.30
CA LEU A 21 -4.14 7.40 -12.37
C LEU A 21 -5.54 6.81 -12.09
N LEU A 22 -5.79 6.33 -10.87
CA LEU A 22 -7.06 5.70 -10.50
C LEU A 22 -8.18 6.75 -10.37
N LEU A 23 -7.89 7.93 -9.83
CA LEU A 23 -8.84 9.05 -9.79
C LEU A 23 -9.28 9.46 -11.20
N LYS A 24 -8.34 9.57 -12.16
CA LYS A 24 -8.64 9.84 -13.58
C LYS A 24 -9.53 8.76 -14.22
N LYS A 25 -9.46 7.53 -13.73
CA LYS A 25 -10.31 6.40 -14.17
C LYS A 25 -11.66 6.33 -13.44
N GLY A 26 -11.97 7.29 -12.56
CA GLY A 26 -13.24 7.36 -11.83
C GLY A 26 -13.33 6.43 -10.62
N TYR A 27 -12.20 5.97 -10.08
CA TYR A 27 -12.18 5.21 -8.83
C TYR A 27 -12.47 6.11 -7.62
N ILE A 28 -12.94 5.49 -6.54
CA ILE A 28 -12.88 6.05 -5.20
C ILE A 28 -11.57 5.53 -4.59
N VAL A 29 -10.63 6.42 -4.35
CA VAL A 29 -9.28 6.09 -3.87
C VAL A 29 -9.19 6.37 -2.37
N HIS A 30 -8.92 5.32 -1.62
CA HIS A 30 -8.61 5.34 -0.20
C HIS A 30 -7.11 5.15 -0.01
N GLY A 31 -6.49 5.95 0.84
CA GLY A 31 -5.05 5.92 1.09
C GLY A 31 -4.70 5.73 2.56
N LEU A 32 -3.76 4.84 2.85
CA LEU A 32 -3.20 4.68 4.19
C LEU A 32 -2.08 5.70 4.42
N LYS A 33 -2.22 6.55 5.44
CA LYS A 33 -1.27 7.59 5.83
C LYS A 33 -0.80 7.36 7.27
N ARG A 34 0.52 7.23 7.45
CA ARG A 34 1.12 7.21 8.80
C ARG A 34 0.91 8.54 9.52
N ARG A 35 0.67 8.47 10.82
CA ARG A 35 0.68 9.66 11.68
C ARG A 35 2.10 10.24 11.68
N SER A 36 2.20 11.55 11.52
CA SER A 36 3.47 12.28 11.53
C SER A 36 3.26 13.58 12.30
N SER A 37 4.28 14.02 13.05
CA SER A 37 4.28 15.32 13.75
C SER A 37 4.39 16.51 12.78
N SER A 38 4.82 16.25 11.54
CA SER A 38 4.92 17.22 10.46
C SER A 38 4.07 16.80 9.25
N PHE A 39 3.74 17.75 8.38
CA PHE A 39 3.05 17.45 7.12
C PHE A 39 3.89 16.49 6.26
N ASN A 40 3.31 15.35 5.90
CA ASN A 40 3.93 14.29 5.10
C ASN A 40 3.11 13.92 3.86
N THR A 41 2.27 14.84 3.37
CA THR A 41 1.37 14.63 2.23
C THR A 41 1.77 15.42 0.98
N GLY A 42 2.94 16.06 0.95
CA GLY A 42 3.40 16.92 -0.15
C GLY A 42 3.21 16.37 -1.57
N ARG A 43 3.40 15.05 -1.76
CA ARG A 43 3.20 14.40 -3.08
C ARG A 43 1.75 14.28 -3.53
N ILE A 44 0.80 14.39 -2.61
CA ILE A 44 -0.64 14.19 -2.84
C ILE A 44 -1.49 15.38 -2.38
N ASP A 45 -0.89 16.47 -1.90
CA ASP A 45 -1.62 17.66 -1.43
C ASP A 45 -2.48 18.27 -2.53
N HIS A 46 -2.04 18.21 -3.79
CA HIS A 46 -2.80 18.67 -4.95
C HIS A 46 -4.03 17.79 -5.28
N LEU A 47 -4.10 16.56 -4.74
CA LEU A 47 -5.25 15.65 -4.85
C LEU A 47 -6.22 15.81 -3.68
N TYR A 48 -5.86 16.59 -2.65
CA TYR A 48 -6.66 16.75 -1.46
C TYR A 48 -8.02 17.37 -1.80
N GLN A 49 -9.06 16.79 -1.21
CA GLN A 49 -10.43 17.28 -1.29
C GLN A 49 -10.89 17.59 0.13
N ASP A 50 -11.42 18.81 0.30
CA ASP A 50 -11.96 19.23 1.58
C ASP A 50 -13.07 18.25 2.05
N PRO A 51 -13.07 17.80 3.32
CA PRO A 51 -14.04 16.84 3.83
C PRO A 51 -15.50 17.28 3.68
N HIS A 52 -15.76 18.59 3.58
CA HIS A 52 -17.09 19.16 3.41
C HIS A 52 -17.59 19.12 1.96
N VAL A 53 -16.74 18.74 0.99
CA VAL A 53 -17.13 18.60 -0.42
C VAL A 53 -18.01 17.37 -0.61
N SER A 54 -19.20 17.58 -1.20
CA SER A 54 -20.07 16.47 -1.60
C SER A 54 -19.42 15.64 -2.72
N LYS A 55 -19.45 14.30 -2.61
CA LYS A 55 -18.89 13.33 -3.57
C LYS A 55 -17.36 13.28 -3.66
N ARG A 56 -16.67 13.39 -2.53
CA ARG A 56 -15.23 13.10 -2.47
C ARG A 56 -14.93 11.69 -3.01
N ASN A 57 -13.90 11.60 -3.84
CA ASN A 57 -13.37 10.33 -4.33
C ASN A 57 -11.92 10.09 -3.90
N PHE A 58 -11.37 10.96 -3.05
CA PHE A 58 -10.07 10.78 -2.42
C PHE A 58 -10.19 10.85 -0.89
N ILE A 59 -9.86 9.76 -0.19
CA ILE A 59 -10.00 9.62 1.26
C ILE A 59 -8.72 9.09 1.89
N LEU A 60 -8.21 9.78 2.91
CA LEU A 60 -7.03 9.35 3.66
C LEU A 60 -7.41 8.80 5.03
N HIS A 61 -6.79 7.69 5.40
CA HIS A 61 -7.00 6.98 6.66
C HIS A 61 -5.70 6.93 7.45
N HIS A 62 -5.78 7.16 8.76
CA HIS A 62 -4.62 6.99 9.62
C HIS A 62 -4.41 5.53 9.99
N GLY A 63 -3.19 5.05 9.71
CA GLY A 63 -2.80 3.68 10.04
C GLY A 63 -1.34 3.37 9.74
N ASP A 64 -0.94 2.16 10.10
CA ASP A 64 0.41 1.63 9.93
C ASP A 64 0.34 0.15 9.58
N LEU A 65 1.31 -0.34 8.80
CA LEU A 65 1.40 -1.75 8.43
C LEU A 65 1.70 -2.67 9.63
N THR A 66 2.18 -2.10 10.74
CA THR A 66 2.45 -2.86 11.96
C THR A 66 1.23 -3.06 12.86
N ASP A 67 0.09 -2.41 12.57
CA ASP A 67 -1.13 -2.46 13.39
C ASP A 67 -2.25 -3.25 12.67
N SER A 68 -2.38 -4.53 13.02
CA SER A 68 -3.37 -5.44 12.42
C SER A 68 -4.82 -4.96 12.63
N THR A 69 -5.15 -4.47 13.83
CA THR A 69 -6.52 -4.08 14.17
C THR A 69 -6.95 -2.85 13.39
N ASN A 70 -6.03 -1.90 13.21
CA ASN A 70 -6.26 -0.72 12.39
C ASN A 70 -6.51 -1.11 10.91
N LEU A 71 -5.66 -1.96 10.32
CA LEU A 71 -5.83 -2.42 8.94
C LEU A 71 -7.16 -3.15 8.73
N ILE A 72 -7.51 -4.07 9.62
CA ILE A 72 -8.80 -4.80 9.56
C ILE A 72 -9.96 -3.82 9.59
N ARG A 73 -9.95 -2.84 10.51
CA ARG A 73 -11.03 -1.85 10.62
C ARG A 73 -11.16 -1.02 9.35
N ILE A 74 -10.05 -0.53 8.79
CA ILE A 74 -10.06 0.28 7.57
C ILE A 74 -10.58 -0.55 6.38
N ILE A 75 -10.06 -1.76 6.18
CA ILE A 75 -10.49 -2.64 5.08
C ILE A 75 -11.97 -2.99 5.23
N GLN A 76 -12.44 -3.24 6.46
CA GLN A 76 -13.84 -3.49 6.76
C GLN A 76 -14.74 -2.30 6.41
N GLU A 77 -14.33 -1.08 6.73
CA GLU A 77 -15.09 0.14 6.47
C GLU A 77 -15.18 0.45 4.97
N ILE A 78 -14.05 0.37 4.25
CA ILE A 78 -13.96 0.83 2.87
C ILE A 78 -14.39 -0.25 1.86
N GLN A 79 -14.35 -1.52 2.25
CA GLN A 79 -14.75 -2.66 1.42
C GLN A 79 -14.14 -2.65 0.00
N PRO A 80 -12.80 -2.63 -0.16
CA PRO A 80 -12.15 -2.31 -1.43
C PRO A 80 -12.31 -3.41 -2.48
N ASP A 81 -12.39 -3.01 -3.76
CA ASP A 81 -12.33 -3.93 -4.90
C ASP A 81 -10.88 -4.28 -5.25
N GLU A 82 -9.96 -3.35 -5.05
CA GLU A 82 -8.54 -3.50 -5.36
C GLU A 82 -7.70 -2.92 -4.21
N ILE A 83 -6.71 -3.68 -3.73
CA ILE A 83 -5.73 -3.24 -2.74
C ILE A 83 -4.34 -3.26 -3.39
N TYR A 84 -3.62 -2.14 -3.26
CA TYR A 84 -2.25 -1.98 -3.71
C TYR A 84 -1.34 -1.79 -2.49
N ASN A 85 -0.57 -2.83 -2.14
CA ASN A 85 0.37 -2.76 -1.02
C ASN A 85 1.70 -2.17 -1.48
N LEU A 86 1.85 -0.85 -1.36
CA LEU A 86 3.06 -0.10 -1.73
C LEU A 86 3.81 0.48 -0.51
N ALA A 87 3.24 0.37 0.70
CA ALA A 87 3.94 0.77 1.91
C ALA A 87 5.07 -0.23 2.24
N ALA A 88 6.24 0.31 2.49
CA ALA A 88 7.41 -0.43 2.94
C ALA A 88 8.42 0.52 3.61
N GLN A 89 9.35 -0.04 4.40
CA GLN A 89 10.65 0.58 4.63
C GLN A 89 11.51 0.29 3.39
N SER A 90 11.35 1.11 2.35
CA SER A 90 11.86 0.82 1.01
C SER A 90 13.34 1.14 0.77
N HIS A 91 14.09 1.57 1.80
CA HIS A 91 15.50 1.94 1.64
C HIS A 91 16.42 0.80 2.09
N VAL A 92 17.11 0.19 1.12
CA VAL A 92 17.97 -0.99 1.34
C VAL A 92 19.03 -0.75 2.41
N HIS A 93 19.74 0.38 2.39
CA HIS A 93 20.77 0.64 3.41
C HIS A 93 20.19 0.73 4.84
N VAL A 94 19.01 1.34 5.00
CA VAL A 94 18.36 1.55 6.31
C VAL A 94 17.81 0.24 6.87
N SER A 95 17.59 -0.79 6.04
CA SER A 95 17.14 -2.09 6.51
C SER A 95 18.19 -2.81 7.35
N PHE A 96 19.48 -2.54 7.11
CA PHE A 96 20.57 -3.06 7.94
C PHE A 96 20.60 -2.41 9.33
N GLU A 97 20.19 -1.15 9.43
CA GLU A 97 20.10 -0.43 10.71
C GLU A 97 18.85 -0.82 11.50
N THR A 98 17.75 -1.13 10.79
CA THR A 98 16.44 -1.42 11.41
C THR A 98 15.79 -2.70 10.84
N PRO A 99 16.47 -3.87 10.94
CA PRO A 99 16.02 -5.09 10.28
C PRO A 99 14.70 -5.62 10.85
N GLU A 100 14.50 -5.53 12.17
CA GLU A 100 13.25 -5.97 12.81
C GLU A 100 12.05 -5.13 12.36
N TYR A 101 12.22 -3.80 12.29
CA TYR A 101 11.17 -2.92 11.78
C TYR A 101 10.87 -3.20 10.32
N THR A 102 11.92 -3.37 9.49
CA THR A 102 11.78 -3.67 8.07
C THR A 102 11.03 -5.00 7.87
N ALA A 103 11.40 -6.06 8.60
CA ALA A 103 10.68 -7.34 8.54
C ALA A 103 9.22 -7.22 9.01
N ASN A 104 8.97 -6.42 10.05
CA ASN A 104 7.63 -6.22 10.60
C ASN A 104 6.71 -5.43 9.64
N ALA A 105 7.24 -4.42 8.96
CA ALA A 105 6.48 -3.62 8.00
C ALA A 105 6.32 -4.35 6.65
N ASP A 106 7.42 -4.82 6.07
CA ASP A 106 7.46 -5.25 4.67
C ASP A 106 7.05 -6.73 4.53
N GLY A 107 7.44 -7.56 5.49
CA GLY A 107 7.05 -8.97 5.57
C GLY A 107 5.69 -9.15 6.23
N LEU A 108 5.61 -8.86 7.53
CA LEU A 108 4.38 -9.10 8.31
C LEU A 108 3.23 -8.17 7.92
N GLY A 109 3.50 -6.94 7.47
CA GLY A 109 2.45 -6.03 6.99
C GLY A 109 1.66 -6.61 5.82
N THR A 110 2.35 -7.26 4.87
CA THR A 110 1.73 -7.97 3.75
C THR A 110 0.79 -9.08 4.25
N LEU A 111 1.26 -9.91 5.19
CA LEU A 111 0.44 -10.96 5.80
C LEU A 111 -0.80 -10.40 6.50
N ARG A 112 -0.67 -9.29 7.25
CA ARG A 112 -1.79 -8.67 7.96
C ARG A 112 -2.90 -8.22 7.01
N ILE A 113 -2.55 -7.66 5.84
CA ILE A 113 -3.54 -7.25 4.84
C ILE A 113 -4.26 -8.48 4.26
N LEU A 114 -3.50 -9.52 3.88
CA LEU A 114 -4.09 -10.75 3.32
C LEU A 114 -5.01 -11.44 4.34
N GLU A 115 -4.60 -11.49 5.61
CA GLU A 115 -5.44 -12.07 6.67
C GLU A 115 -6.67 -11.22 6.92
N ALA A 116 -6.59 -9.88 6.83
CA ALA A 116 -7.76 -9.01 6.91
C ALA A 116 -8.77 -9.30 5.77
N ILE A 117 -8.31 -9.46 4.52
CA ILE A 117 -9.17 -9.84 3.38
C ILE A 117 -9.88 -11.17 3.68
N LYS A 118 -9.14 -12.16 4.19
CA LYS A 118 -9.68 -13.48 4.52
C LYS A 118 -10.71 -13.43 5.65
N LEU A 119 -10.37 -12.78 6.78
CA LEU A 119 -11.24 -12.66 7.95
C LEU A 119 -12.54 -11.92 7.66
N LEU A 120 -12.51 -10.96 6.72
CA LEU A 120 -13.69 -10.20 6.31
C LEU A 120 -14.50 -10.87 5.19
N GLY A 121 -14.12 -12.08 4.75
CA GLY A 121 -14.83 -12.83 3.71
C GLY A 121 -14.71 -12.20 2.32
N MET A 122 -13.61 -11.49 2.04
CA MET A 122 -13.44 -10.68 0.83
C MET A 122 -12.59 -11.35 -0.26
N VAL A 123 -12.21 -12.62 -0.09
CA VAL A 123 -11.29 -13.35 -0.98
C VAL A 123 -11.75 -13.36 -2.45
N GLU A 124 -13.05 -13.53 -2.70
CA GLU A 124 -13.62 -13.56 -4.05
C GLU A 124 -13.87 -12.17 -4.66
N LYS A 125 -13.83 -11.12 -3.83
CA LYS A 125 -14.15 -9.74 -4.23
C LYS A 125 -12.88 -8.94 -4.50
N THR A 126 -11.94 -8.99 -3.57
CA THR A 126 -10.82 -8.04 -3.51
C THR A 126 -9.60 -8.58 -4.24
N LYS A 127 -9.13 -7.84 -5.24
CA LYS A 127 -7.84 -8.11 -5.89
C LYS A 127 -6.72 -7.48 -5.08
N PHE A 128 -5.59 -8.18 -4.96
CA PHE A 128 -4.43 -7.73 -4.20
C PHE A 128 -3.19 -7.63 -5.09
N TYR A 129 -2.53 -6.48 -5.06
CA TYR A 129 -1.23 -6.24 -5.68
C TYR A 129 -0.18 -6.06 -4.59
N GLN A 130 0.93 -6.82 -4.69
CA GLN A 130 2.10 -6.68 -3.83
C GLN A 130 3.22 -5.97 -4.60
N ALA A 131 3.78 -4.91 -4.03
CA ALA A 131 5.03 -4.35 -4.50
C ALA A 131 6.21 -5.29 -4.12
N SER A 132 6.44 -6.31 -4.94
CA SER A 132 7.70 -7.05 -4.96
C SER A 132 8.81 -6.20 -5.61
N THR A 133 10.03 -6.71 -5.68
CA THR A 133 11.19 -5.93 -6.14
C THR A 133 12.23 -6.80 -6.83
N SER A 134 13.02 -6.20 -7.73
CA SER A 134 14.20 -6.86 -8.31
C SER A 134 15.29 -7.17 -7.27
N GLU A 135 15.25 -6.56 -6.08
CA GLU A 135 16.16 -6.92 -4.98
C GLU A 135 16.06 -8.40 -4.57
N LEU A 136 14.94 -9.05 -4.86
CA LEU A 136 14.77 -10.50 -4.65
C LEU A 136 15.83 -11.33 -5.39
N TYR A 137 16.37 -10.82 -6.49
CA TYR A 137 17.37 -11.51 -7.27
C TYR A 137 18.81 -11.33 -6.75
N GLY A 138 19.06 -10.32 -5.90
CA GLY A 138 20.38 -9.98 -5.31
C GLY A 138 21.59 -10.51 -6.08
N MET A 139 22.22 -11.57 -5.58
CA MET A 139 23.42 -12.16 -6.19
C MET A 139 23.13 -13.17 -7.32
N SER A 140 22.22 -12.81 -8.24
CA SER A 140 21.75 -13.66 -9.34
C SER A 140 22.86 -14.05 -10.32
N GLN A 141 22.78 -15.30 -10.78
CA GLN A 141 23.67 -15.88 -11.80
C GLN A 141 23.11 -15.74 -13.22
N GLU A 142 21.83 -15.38 -13.38
CA GLU A 142 21.16 -15.25 -14.67
C GLU A 142 21.09 -13.78 -15.14
N ARG A 143 21.31 -13.54 -16.44
CA ARG A 143 21.26 -12.21 -17.07
C ARG A 143 20.70 -12.31 -18.50
N PRO A 144 19.57 -11.65 -18.82
CA PRO A 144 18.69 -10.88 -17.94
C PRO A 144 17.89 -11.78 -16.98
N GLN A 145 17.36 -11.21 -15.89
CA GLN A 145 16.45 -11.89 -14.98
C GLN A 145 15.03 -11.93 -15.55
N ASN A 146 14.26 -12.97 -15.19
CA ASN A 146 12.84 -13.12 -15.50
C ASN A 146 12.07 -13.75 -14.33
N GLU A 147 10.78 -14.01 -14.51
CA GLU A 147 9.87 -14.55 -13.49
C GLU A 147 10.26 -15.96 -13.01
N ASN A 148 11.07 -16.71 -13.78
CA ASN A 148 11.57 -18.03 -13.40
C ASN A 148 12.97 -17.98 -12.77
N THR A 149 13.64 -16.82 -12.77
CA THR A 149 14.99 -16.68 -12.19
C THR A 149 14.93 -16.91 -10.67
N PRO A 150 15.79 -17.77 -10.09
CA PRO A 150 15.81 -18.00 -8.66
C PRO A 150 16.14 -16.74 -7.85
N PHE A 151 15.50 -16.60 -6.69
CA PHE A 151 15.78 -15.53 -5.74
C PHE A 151 17.06 -15.80 -4.94
N TYR A 152 17.80 -14.74 -4.66
CA TYR A 152 18.98 -14.72 -3.80
C TYR A 152 19.11 -13.31 -3.16
N PRO A 153 18.21 -12.97 -2.22
CA PRO A 153 18.19 -11.67 -1.55
C PRO A 153 19.41 -11.45 -0.64
#